data_AF-C6FAY6-F1
#
_entry.id   AF-C6FAY6-F1
#
_cell.length_a   1.000
_cell.length_b   1.000
_cell.length_c   1.000
_cell.angle_alpha   90.00
_cell.angle_beta   90.00
_cell.angle_gamma   90.00
#
_symmetry.space_group_name_H-M   'P 1'
#
loop_
_entity.id
_entity.type
_entity.pdbx_description
1 polymer ?
#
loop_
_entity_poly.entity_id
_entity_poly.type
_entity_poly.pdbx_seq_one_letter_code
_entity_poly.pdbx_strand_id
1 'polypeptide(L)' 'MAPTTPRAVITVDVRKKPWEQEKPLHNRWHHEIPHVAQVVEGEVFRVETVDFSGG' A
#
# COMPACT_ATOMS: atom_id res chain seq x y z
N MET A 1 -9.60 18.74 14.05
CA MET A 1 -10.49 17.91 13.20
C MET A 1 -9.65 16.82 12.56
N ALA A 2 -10.10 15.57 12.59
CA ALA A 2 -9.48 14.55 11.75
C ALA A 2 -9.61 14.98 10.27
N PRO A 3 -8.62 14.72 9.41
CA PRO A 3 -8.74 15.01 7.99
C PRO A 3 -10.00 14.34 7.44
N THR A 4 -10.75 15.04 6.59
CA THR A 4 -11.99 14.54 5.98
C THR A 4 -11.77 13.26 5.17
N THR A 5 -10.54 13.02 4.73
CA THR A 5 -10.12 11.81 4.02
C THR A 5 -9.12 11.03 4.85
N PRO A 6 -9.30 9.71 5.04
CA PRO A 6 -8.33 8.89 5.76
C PRO A 6 -6.95 8.89 5.08
N ARG A 7 -5.89 8.80 5.88
CA ARG A 7 -4.50 8.81 5.41
C ARG A 7 -4.22 7.62 4.50
N ALA A 8 -3.56 7.84 3.36
CA ALA A 8 -3.06 6.74 2.53
C ALA A 8 -1.75 6.21 3.14
N VAL A 9 -1.75 4.96 3.58
CA VAL A 9 -0.55 4.30 4.15
C VAL A 9 0.33 3.68 3.06
N ILE A 10 -0.29 3.36 1.93
CA ILE A 10 0.33 2.86 0.70
C ILE A 10 -0.25 3.66 -0.46
N THR A 11 0.64 4.18 -1.29
CA THR A 11 0.32 4.90 -2.52
C THR A 11 0.91 4.17 -3.72
N VAL A 12 0.25 4.28 -4.88
CA VAL A 12 0.65 3.59 -6.11
C VAL A 12 0.78 4.59 -7.26
N ASP A 13 1.90 4.52 -7.99
CA ASP A 13 2.00 5.16 -9.31
C ASP A 13 1.64 4.14 -10.40
N VAL A 14 0.46 4.25 -10.99
CA VAL A 14 -0.05 3.34 -12.03
C VAL A 14 0.76 3.37 -13.33
N ARG A 15 1.69 4.32 -13.48
CA ARG A 15 2.61 4.39 -14.64
C ARG A 15 3.88 3.55 -14.43
N LYS A 16 4.08 3.02 -13.22
CA LYS A 16 5.25 2.20 -12.85
C LYS A 16 4.83 0.75 -12.68
N LYS A 17 5.74 -0.17 -12.97
CA LYS A 17 5.49 -1.59 -12.70
C LYS A 17 5.41 -1.84 -11.19
N PRO A 18 4.74 -2.92 -10.75
CA PRO A 18 4.57 -3.20 -9.32
C PRO A 18 5.87 -3.27 -8.49
N TRP A 19 6.97 -3.70 -9.11
CA TRP A 19 8.30 -3.78 -8.47
C TRP A 19 9.14 -2.49 -8.58
N GLU A 20 8.64 -1.47 -9.29
CA GLU A 20 9.29 -0.15 -9.45
C GLU A 20 8.66 0.91 -8.53
N GLN A 21 7.65 0.53 -7.75
CA GLN A 21 7.06 1.38 -6.71
C GLN A 21 8.09 1.70 -5.64
N GLU A 22 7.93 2.83 -4.94
CA GLU A 22 8.79 3.21 -3.81
C GLU A 22 8.83 2.10 -2.75
N LYS A 23 7.69 1.45 -2.54
CA LYS A 23 7.54 0.22 -1.76
C LYS A 23 7.15 -0.91 -2.71
N PRO A 24 8.07 -1.80 -3.10
CA PRO A 24 7.77 -2.87 -4.04
C PRO A 24 6.61 -3.73 -3.58
N LEU A 25 5.65 -3.95 -4.49
CA LEU A 25 4.49 -4.81 -4.24
C LEU A 25 4.91 -6.28 -4.30
N HIS A 26 4.30 -7.12 -3.47
CA HIS A 26 4.55 -8.56 -3.42
C HIS A 26 3.35 -9.34 -3.95
N ASN A 27 3.60 -10.42 -4.68
CA ASN A 27 2.58 -11.34 -5.20
C ASN A 27 2.67 -12.74 -4.56
N ARG A 28 3.37 -12.85 -3.43
CA ARG A 28 3.52 -14.04 -2.61
C ARG A 28 3.34 -13.66 -1.14
N TRP A 29 2.96 -14.66 -0.35
CA TRP A 29 2.92 -14.57 1.11
C TRP A 29 4.13 -15.32 1.66
N HIS A 30 4.98 -14.62 2.41
CA HIS A 30 6.15 -15.20 3.07
C HIS A 30 6.41 -14.43 4.37
N HIS A 31 6.74 -15.15 5.44
CA HIS A 31 6.90 -14.58 6.79
C HIS A 31 8.07 -13.59 6.89
N GLU A 32 9.05 -13.68 6.00
CA GLU A 32 10.19 -12.76 5.93
C GLU A 32 9.91 -11.47 5.15
N ILE A 33 8.72 -11.32 4.54
CA ILE A 33 8.38 -10.06 3.85
C ILE A 33 8.22 -8.97 4.91
N PRO A 34 9.00 -7.88 4.82
CA PRO A 34 8.97 -6.82 5.83
C PRO A 34 7.66 -6.02 5.77
N HIS A 35 7.25 -5.48 6.90
CA HIS A 35 6.12 -4.55 6.96
C HIS A 35 6.42 -3.25 6.19
N VAL A 36 5.44 -2.78 5.42
CA VAL A 36 5.57 -1.60 4.55
C VAL A 36 4.94 -0.33 5.14
N ALA A 37 4.15 -0.45 6.21
CA ALA A 37 3.54 0.66 6.92
C ALA A 37 3.18 0.26 8.37
N GLN A 38 2.97 1.26 9.22
CA GLN A 38 2.45 1.12 10.58
C GLN A 38 1.18 1.96 10.73
N VAL A 39 0.26 1.46 11.55
CA VAL A 39 -1.02 2.08 11.91
C VAL A 39 -1.30 1.80 13.38
N VAL A 40 -2.14 2.63 14.01
CA VAL A 40 -2.58 2.39 15.39
C VAL A 40 -3.90 1.62 15.43
N GLU A 41 -4.19 0.95 16.54
CA GLU A 41 -5.46 0.26 16.73
C GLU A 41 -6.64 1.23 16.57
N GLY A 42 -7.64 0.82 15.78
CA GLY A 42 -8.81 1.64 15.45
C GLY A 42 -8.57 2.72 14.39
N GLU A 43 -7.36 2.86 13.83
CA GLU A 43 -7.10 3.80 12.74
C GLU A 43 -7.86 3.38 11.46
N VAL A 44 -8.63 4.30 10.90
CA VAL A 44 -9.16 4.18 9.53
C VAL A 44 -8.14 4.77 8.56
N PHE A 45 -7.73 3.98 7.57
CA PHE A 45 -6.71 4.36 6.58
C PHE A 45 -7.07 3.87 5.18
N ARG A 46 -6.34 4.34 4.17
CA ARG A 46 -6.49 3.93 2.78
C ARG A 46 -5.26 3.17 2.29
N VAL A 47 -5.49 2.16 1.46
CA VAL A 47 -4.47 1.41 0.73
C VAL A 47 -4.82 1.53 -0.74
N GLU A 48 -3.94 2.15 -1.52
CA GLU A 48 -4.08 2.15 -2.98
C GLU A 48 -3.57 0.82 -3.54
N THR A 49 -4.25 0.31 -4.57
CA THR A 49 -3.97 -0.99 -5.16
C THR A 49 -3.88 -0.87 -6.69
N VAL A 50 -3.03 -1.69 -7.29
CA VAL A 50 -3.11 -2.00 -8.72
C VAL A 50 -4.16 -3.08 -8.95
N ASP A 51 -4.68 -3.19 -10.18
CA ASP A 51 -5.44 -4.38 -10.57
C ASP A 51 -4.56 -5.64 -10.46
N PHE A 52 -5.20 -6.80 -10.41
CA PHE A 52 -4.50 -8.07 -10.14
C PHE A 52 -3.44 -8.44 -11.19
N SER A 53 -3.58 -7.95 -12.43
CA SER A 53 -2.64 -8.14 -13.54
C SER A 53 -1.56 -7.05 -13.60
N GLY A 54 -1.74 -5.94 -12.87
CA GLY A 54 -0.84 -4.79 -12.86
C GLY A 54 -1.05 -3.79 -14.00
N GLY A 55 -2.20 -3.84 -14.69
CA GLY A 55 -2.63 -2.93 -15.76
C GLY A 55 -3.12 -3.67 -16.99
#